data_AF-A0A0L0HCU9-F1
#
_entry.id   AF-A0A0L0HCU9-F1
#
_cell.length_a   1.000
_cell.length_b   1.000
_cell.length_c   1.000
_cell.angle_alpha   90.00
_cell.angle_beta   90.00
_cell.angle_gamma   90.00
#
_symmetry.space_group_name_H-M   'P 1'
#
loop_
_entity.id
_entity.type
_entity.pdbx_description
1 polymer ?
#
loop_
_entity_poly.entity_id
_entity_poly.type
_entity_poly.pdbx_seq_one_letter_code
_entity_poly.pdbx_strand_id
1 'polypeptide(L)'
;MSFNTTNSTLSADPGTDDGHHVAIVVSKIFLTTAVFSIISSAAVVYSYFSKRELQTASLHFVAVMSVCDIGFATKFFASAISTLQGDDAASYTGTPLCELSGHAGQFFALSTVLWNGVLSVNLFFLLYQPRAYKPDIWIKRYHIFVWGFCALSAAILWGAKQIGFTEDGTCWIEGKRNSYRLIFYLPLCISFLVSIVSVAYATYRLNACGSPRVLKAARSAKSGRKRNQLIRIYFITIVFITVWSWSIIFRATAFNSDSPPPLWLIYVQAFFLGSQGLFNAVAWGVSLLFARVGRNNNGQNSSSKKSKDGQPSAPGGQTQTQMQSVGSPISNQGGHLSSVEIDSDEDII
;
A
#
# COMPACT_ATOMS: atom_id res chain seq x y z
N MET A 1 27.72 14.22 -28.53
CA MET A 1 28.53 14.36 -27.30
C MET A 1 28.45 13.04 -26.57
N SER A 2 29.49 12.22 -26.72
CA SER A 2 29.62 10.92 -26.09
C SER A 2 30.19 11.15 -24.69
N PHE A 3 29.37 11.07 -23.66
CA PHE A 3 29.85 11.16 -22.28
C PHE A 3 30.50 9.84 -21.90
N ASN A 4 31.82 9.88 -21.71
CA ASN A 4 32.59 8.75 -21.19
C ASN A 4 32.35 8.67 -19.68
N THR A 5 31.43 7.81 -19.25
CA THR A 5 31.08 7.57 -17.84
C THR A 5 31.81 6.34 -17.32
N THR A 6 33.03 6.53 -16.82
CA THR A 6 33.75 5.53 -16.03
C THR A 6 34.20 6.18 -14.74
N ASN A 7 33.50 5.91 -13.64
CA ASN A 7 33.96 5.92 -12.23
C ASN A 7 32.75 5.83 -11.29
N SER A 8 32.23 4.62 -11.14
CA SER A 8 31.27 4.24 -10.10
C SER A 8 31.84 3.01 -9.42
N THR A 9 32.38 3.11 -8.21
CA THR A 9 33.09 2.13 -7.35
C THR A 9 32.65 0.65 -7.28
N LEU A 10 31.67 0.22 -8.07
CA LEU A 10 31.59 -1.14 -8.66
C LEU A 10 32.46 -1.31 -9.94
N SER A 11 33.15 -0.24 -10.34
CA SER A 11 34.22 -0.10 -11.33
C SER A 11 35.50 0.39 -10.65
N ALA A 12 35.64 0.16 -9.34
CA ALA A 12 36.96 -0.16 -8.82
C ALA A 12 37.43 -1.34 -9.68
N ASP A 13 38.65 -1.24 -10.20
CA ASP A 13 39.29 -2.23 -11.06
C ASP A 13 38.72 -3.64 -10.77
N PRO A 14 38.06 -4.31 -11.75
CA PRO A 14 37.45 -5.63 -11.55
C PRO A 14 38.43 -6.67 -10.95
N GLY A 15 39.72 -6.36 -10.91
CA GLY A 15 40.76 -7.12 -10.22
C GLY A 15 40.91 -6.89 -8.70
N THR A 16 40.13 -6.02 -8.06
CA THR A 16 40.14 -5.86 -6.59
C THR A 16 39.08 -6.76 -5.94
N ASP A 17 39.54 -7.75 -5.17
CA ASP A 17 38.75 -8.83 -4.54
C ASP A 17 37.52 -8.32 -3.75
N ASP A 18 37.59 -7.08 -3.25
CA ASP A 18 36.56 -6.46 -2.40
C ASP A 18 35.25 -6.13 -3.14
N GLY A 19 35.31 -5.65 -4.39
CA GLY A 19 34.12 -5.21 -5.13
C GLY A 19 33.20 -6.37 -5.52
N HIS A 20 33.82 -7.46 -5.98
CA HIS A 20 33.13 -8.69 -6.34
C HIS A 20 32.47 -9.34 -5.10
N HIS A 21 33.17 -9.35 -3.96
CA HIS A 21 32.61 -9.86 -2.70
C HIS A 21 31.33 -9.10 -2.28
N VAL A 22 31.33 -7.76 -2.37
CA VAL A 22 30.16 -6.94 -2.03
C VAL A 22 28.97 -7.26 -2.95
N ALA A 23 29.19 -7.37 -4.27
CA ALA A 23 28.15 -7.70 -5.24
C ALA A 23 27.50 -9.06 -4.95
N ILE A 24 28.30 -10.07 -4.59
CA ILE A 24 27.81 -11.40 -4.20
C ILE A 24 26.94 -11.32 -2.94
N VAL A 25 27.38 -10.59 -1.91
CA VAL A 25 26.63 -10.45 -0.66
C VAL A 25 25.28 -9.78 -0.91
N VAL A 26 25.27 -8.68 -1.67
CA VAL A 26 24.03 -7.95 -2.03
C VAL A 26 23.08 -8.84 -2.83
N SER A 27 23.61 -9.58 -3.81
CA SER A 27 22.81 -10.54 -4.59
C SER A 27 22.19 -11.64 -3.73
N LYS A 28 22.90 -12.17 -2.73
CA LYS A 28 22.34 -13.13 -1.76
C LYS A 28 21.19 -12.51 -0.95
N ILE A 29 21.34 -11.27 -0.49
CA ILE A 29 20.27 -10.54 0.23
C ILE A 29 19.06 -10.38 -0.69
N PHE A 30 19.26 -9.90 -1.92
CA PHE A 30 18.17 -9.73 -2.87
C PHE A 30 17.49 -11.05 -3.22
N LEU A 31 18.24 -12.13 -3.47
CA LEU A 31 17.69 -13.43 -3.80
C LEU A 31 16.77 -13.95 -2.68
N THR A 32 17.28 -13.94 -1.44
CA THR A 32 16.53 -14.44 -0.28
C THR A 32 15.27 -13.62 -0.04
N THR A 33 15.39 -12.29 0.02
CA THR A 33 14.26 -11.39 0.26
C THR A 33 13.24 -11.40 -0.88
N ALA A 34 13.69 -11.48 -2.14
CA ALA A 34 12.81 -11.58 -3.30
C ALA A 34 12.00 -12.88 -3.30
N VAL A 35 12.60 -14.03 -2.95
CA VAL A 35 11.86 -15.30 -2.83
C VAL A 35 10.74 -15.18 -1.79
N PHE A 36 11.04 -14.65 -0.61
CA PHE A 36 10.01 -14.42 0.41
C PHE A 36 8.92 -13.46 -0.07
N SER A 37 9.32 -12.35 -0.71
CA SER A 37 8.41 -11.35 -1.25
C SER A 37 7.49 -11.89 -2.35
N ILE A 38 8.00 -12.75 -3.24
CA ILE A 38 7.21 -13.42 -4.28
C ILE A 38 6.21 -14.38 -3.64
N ILE A 39 6.65 -15.25 -2.73
CA ILE A 39 5.78 -16.23 -2.07
C ILE A 39 4.68 -15.54 -1.27
N SER A 40 5.02 -14.53 -0.48
CA SER A 40 4.07 -13.81 0.36
C SER A 40 3.05 -13.03 -0.47
N SER A 41 3.51 -12.35 -1.53
CA SER A 41 2.63 -11.60 -2.42
C SER A 41 1.73 -12.53 -3.24
N ALA A 42 2.25 -13.65 -3.73
CA ALA A 42 1.46 -14.66 -4.41
C ALA A 42 0.37 -15.25 -3.50
N ALA A 43 0.67 -15.49 -2.23
CA ALA A 43 -0.32 -15.94 -1.25
C ALA A 43 -1.45 -14.92 -1.02
N VAL A 44 -1.13 -13.61 -1.02
CA VAL A 44 -2.14 -12.53 -0.92
C VAL A 44 -3.02 -12.49 -2.17
N VAL A 45 -2.41 -12.54 -3.36
CA VAL A 45 -3.14 -12.55 -4.65
C VAL A 45 -4.05 -13.78 -4.73
N TYR A 46 -3.51 -14.97 -4.44
CA TYR A 46 -4.28 -16.21 -4.42
C TYR A 46 -5.45 -16.11 -3.43
N SER A 47 -5.21 -15.65 -2.20
CA SER A 47 -6.25 -15.48 -1.19
C SER A 47 -7.39 -14.55 -1.65
N TYR A 48 -7.06 -13.47 -2.37
CA TYR A 48 -8.04 -12.54 -2.92
C TYR A 48 -8.93 -13.19 -3.99
N PHE A 49 -8.37 -14.02 -4.87
CA PHE A 49 -9.14 -14.68 -5.93
C PHE A 49 -9.91 -15.91 -5.44
N SER A 50 -9.36 -16.69 -4.51
CA SER A 50 -10.01 -17.91 -4.01
C SER A 50 -11.23 -17.64 -3.11
N LYS A 51 -11.32 -16.47 -2.47
CA LYS A 51 -12.39 -16.15 -1.53
C LYS A 51 -13.17 -14.93 -1.99
N ARG A 52 -14.38 -15.13 -2.51
CA ARG A 52 -15.31 -14.04 -2.90
C ARG A 52 -15.58 -13.06 -1.76
N GLU A 53 -15.60 -13.52 -0.52
CA GLU A 53 -15.76 -12.68 0.67
C GLU A 53 -14.63 -11.65 0.86
N LEU A 54 -13.46 -11.90 0.29
CA LEU A 54 -12.28 -11.02 0.35
C LEU A 54 -12.24 -10.01 -0.80
N GLN A 55 -13.17 -10.04 -1.76
CA GLN A 55 -13.18 -9.14 -2.92
C GLN A 55 -13.79 -7.77 -2.60
N THR A 56 -13.29 -7.13 -1.53
CA THR A 56 -13.66 -5.75 -1.18
C THR A 56 -12.70 -4.76 -1.84
N ALA A 57 -13.13 -3.52 -2.06
CA ALA A 57 -12.26 -2.50 -2.68
C ALA A 57 -10.94 -2.27 -1.92
N SER A 58 -10.97 -2.32 -0.57
CA SER A 58 -9.74 -2.24 0.23
C SER A 58 -8.75 -3.37 -0.05
N LEU A 59 -9.27 -4.58 -0.28
CA LEU A 59 -8.47 -5.76 -0.56
C LEU A 59 -8.03 -5.81 -2.03
N HIS A 60 -8.82 -5.19 -2.91
CA HIS A 60 -8.44 -5.00 -4.30
C HIS A 60 -7.12 -4.22 -4.42
N PHE A 61 -6.99 -3.09 -3.72
CA PHE A 61 -5.73 -2.33 -3.72
C PHE A 61 -4.55 -3.16 -3.23
N VAL A 62 -4.73 -3.96 -2.16
CA VAL A 62 -3.67 -4.84 -1.63
C VAL A 62 -3.29 -5.94 -2.61
N ALA A 63 -4.28 -6.57 -3.27
CA ALA A 63 -4.03 -7.58 -4.28
C ALA A 63 -3.28 -6.99 -5.49
N VAL A 64 -3.68 -5.81 -5.96
CA VAL A 64 -3.02 -5.12 -7.08
C VAL A 64 -1.58 -4.73 -6.72
N MET A 65 -1.33 -4.20 -5.52
CA MET A 65 0.04 -3.94 -5.05
C MET A 65 0.86 -5.23 -4.96
N SER A 66 0.26 -6.33 -4.49
CA SER A 66 0.97 -7.61 -4.41
C SER A 66 1.38 -8.12 -5.79
N VAL A 67 0.60 -7.86 -6.85
CA VAL A 67 1.01 -8.12 -8.24
C VAL A 67 2.22 -7.27 -8.64
N CYS A 68 2.24 -5.99 -8.24
CA CYS A 68 3.38 -5.11 -8.50
C CYS A 68 4.63 -5.58 -7.74
N ASP A 69 4.46 -6.00 -6.49
CA ASP A 69 5.56 -6.48 -5.65
C ASP A 69 6.14 -7.80 -6.17
N ILE A 70 5.33 -8.70 -6.75
CA ILE A 70 5.83 -9.89 -7.46
C ILE A 70 6.73 -9.45 -8.62
N GLY A 71 6.23 -8.59 -9.51
CA GLY A 71 7.00 -8.13 -10.67
C GLY A 71 8.28 -7.40 -10.27
N PHE A 72 8.23 -6.58 -9.22
CA PHE A 72 9.40 -5.89 -8.69
C PHE A 72 10.40 -6.84 -8.03
N ALA A 73 9.94 -7.85 -7.28
CA ALA A 73 10.80 -8.87 -6.69
C ALA A 73 11.43 -9.79 -7.75
N THR A 74 10.72 -10.10 -8.84
CA THR A 74 11.27 -10.88 -9.97
C THR A 74 12.49 -10.20 -10.59
N LYS A 75 12.53 -8.86 -10.63
CA LYS A 75 13.71 -8.09 -11.03
C LYS A 75 14.94 -8.47 -10.19
N PHE A 76 14.80 -8.36 -8.87
CA PHE A 76 15.88 -8.64 -7.93
C PHE A 76 16.32 -10.10 -8.00
N PHE A 77 15.36 -11.01 -8.13
CA PHE A 77 15.62 -12.43 -8.32
C PHE A 77 16.46 -12.69 -9.59
N ALA A 78 16.07 -12.13 -10.73
CA ALA A 78 16.76 -12.30 -12.00
C ALA A 78 18.18 -11.71 -11.97
N SER A 79 18.34 -10.48 -11.47
CA SER A 79 19.66 -9.84 -11.35
C SER A 79 20.59 -10.56 -10.37
N ALA A 80 20.04 -11.07 -9.26
CA ALA A 80 20.82 -11.84 -8.30
C ALA A 80 21.31 -13.18 -8.87
N ILE A 81 20.48 -13.89 -9.64
CA ILE A 81 20.89 -15.15 -10.28
C ILE A 81 22.02 -14.92 -11.28
N SER A 82 21.88 -13.93 -12.15
CA SER A 82 22.90 -13.61 -13.16
C SER A 82 24.24 -13.26 -12.49
N THR A 83 24.22 -12.43 -11.45
CA THR A 83 25.43 -12.11 -10.67
C THR A 83 26.05 -13.35 -10.01
N LEU A 84 25.23 -14.25 -9.46
CA LEU A 84 25.72 -15.48 -8.81
C LEU A 84 26.23 -16.54 -9.80
N GLN A 85 25.87 -16.44 -11.08
CA GLN A 85 26.37 -17.30 -12.16
C GLN A 85 27.72 -16.81 -12.71
N GLY A 86 28.23 -15.68 -12.24
CA GLY A 86 29.52 -15.12 -12.65
C GLY A 86 29.41 -14.16 -13.84
N ASP A 87 28.21 -13.66 -14.16
CA ASP A 87 28.09 -12.56 -15.11
C ASP A 87 28.61 -11.27 -14.47
N ASP A 88 29.76 -10.78 -14.94
CA ASP A 88 30.29 -9.49 -14.51
C ASP A 88 29.36 -8.34 -14.93
N ALA A 89 29.37 -7.24 -14.16
CA ALA A 89 28.57 -6.04 -14.41
C ALA A 89 28.71 -5.49 -15.85
N ALA A 90 29.91 -5.61 -16.43
CA ALA A 90 30.20 -5.19 -17.80
C ALA A 90 29.58 -6.13 -18.85
N SER A 91 29.52 -7.43 -18.58
CA SER A 91 28.90 -8.45 -19.44
C SER A 91 27.36 -8.36 -19.40
N TYR A 92 26.81 -8.01 -18.25
CA TYR A 92 25.36 -7.96 -18.07
C TYR A 92 24.72 -6.69 -18.67
N THR A 93 25.45 -5.57 -18.72
CA THR A 93 24.96 -4.32 -19.33
C THR A 93 24.73 -4.48 -20.84
N GLY A 94 23.59 -4.00 -21.34
CA GLY A 94 23.22 -4.13 -22.76
C GLY A 94 22.68 -5.50 -23.16
N THR A 95 22.60 -6.46 -22.24
CA THR A 95 21.88 -7.71 -22.48
C THR A 95 20.37 -7.46 -22.49
N PRO A 96 19.59 -8.22 -23.29
CA PRO A 96 18.13 -8.13 -23.27
C PRO A 96 17.55 -8.39 -21.88
N LEU A 97 18.22 -9.22 -21.06
CA LEU A 97 17.81 -9.52 -19.70
C LEU A 97 17.99 -8.31 -18.77
N CYS A 98 19.12 -7.60 -18.88
CA CYS A 98 19.36 -6.36 -18.14
C CYS A 98 18.37 -5.25 -18.53
N GLU A 99 18.14 -5.06 -19.83
CA GLU A 99 17.16 -4.07 -20.31
C GLU A 99 15.74 -4.41 -19.82
N LEU A 100 15.30 -5.66 -20.01
CA LEU A 100 13.99 -6.12 -19.55
C LEU A 100 13.84 -5.99 -18.04
N SER A 101 14.87 -6.38 -17.28
CA SER A 101 14.91 -6.23 -15.82
C SER A 101 14.83 -4.75 -15.41
N GLY A 102 15.57 -3.87 -16.07
CA GLY A 102 15.53 -2.43 -15.80
C GLY A 102 14.17 -1.80 -16.09
N HIS A 103 13.55 -2.14 -17.21
CA HIS A 103 12.21 -1.66 -17.58
C HIS A 103 11.10 -2.23 -16.69
N ALA A 104 11.13 -3.53 -16.42
CA ALA A 104 10.21 -4.17 -15.48
C ALA A 104 10.39 -3.57 -14.08
N GLY A 105 11.64 -3.38 -13.65
CA GLY A 105 11.99 -2.70 -12.42
C GLY A 105 11.38 -1.31 -12.33
N GLN A 106 11.56 -0.48 -13.36
CA GLN A 106 10.94 0.85 -13.42
C GLN A 106 9.42 0.77 -13.31
N PHE A 107 8.77 -0.06 -14.13
CA PHE A 107 7.31 -0.14 -14.20
C PHE A 107 6.71 -0.63 -12.88
N PHE A 108 7.20 -1.75 -12.35
CA PHE A 108 6.63 -2.37 -11.15
C PHE A 108 6.98 -1.61 -9.87
N ALA A 109 8.22 -1.12 -9.72
CA ALA A 109 8.59 -0.32 -8.57
C ALA A 109 7.76 0.97 -8.50
N LEU A 110 7.63 1.66 -9.64
CA LEU A 110 6.86 2.91 -9.69
C LEU A 110 5.37 2.66 -9.47
N SER A 111 4.86 1.53 -9.97
CA SER A 111 3.47 1.12 -9.71
C SER A 111 3.25 0.87 -8.21
N THR A 112 4.14 0.12 -7.54
CA THR A 112 4.09 -0.07 -6.08
C THR A 112 4.10 1.27 -5.35
N VAL A 113 4.96 2.21 -5.74
CA VAL A 113 5.02 3.55 -5.16
C VAL A 113 3.71 4.31 -5.33
N LEU A 114 3.18 4.39 -6.55
CA LEU A 114 1.97 5.15 -6.84
C LEU A 114 0.72 4.52 -6.20
N TRP A 115 0.61 3.19 -6.14
CA TRP A 115 -0.47 2.53 -5.41
C TRP A 115 -0.42 2.82 -3.91
N ASN A 116 0.78 2.89 -3.31
CA ASN A 116 0.94 3.33 -1.93
C ASN A 116 0.57 4.80 -1.73
N GLY A 117 0.91 5.67 -2.70
CA GLY A 117 0.44 7.05 -2.74
C GLY A 117 -1.09 7.15 -2.77
N VAL A 118 -1.75 6.41 -3.66
CA VAL A 118 -3.22 6.33 -3.75
C VAL A 118 -3.84 5.82 -2.44
N LEU A 119 -3.24 4.81 -1.81
CA LEU A 119 -3.71 4.33 -0.50
C LEU A 119 -3.57 5.38 0.59
N SER A 120 -2.49 6.16 0.57
CA SER A 120 -2.26 7.25 1.53
C SER A 120 -3.28 8.37 1.34
N VAL A 121 -3.61 8.71 0.09
CA VAL A 121 -4.69 9.65 -0.23
C VAL A 121 -6.04 9.13 0.25
N ASN A 122 -6.33 7.84 0.02
CA ASN A 122 -7.54 7.20 0.52
C ASN A 122 -7.62 7.22 2.05
N LEU A 123 -6.51 6.97 2.75
CA LEU A 123 -6.45 7.04 4.22
C LEU A 123 -6.84 8.43 4.72
N PHE A 124 -6.26 9.47 4.12
CA PHE A 124 -6.55 10.86 4.46
C PHE A 124 -8.03 11.19 4.27
N PHE A 125 -8.59 10.93 3.08
CA PHE A 125 -9.99 11.27 2.80
C PHE A 125 -11.00 10.42 3.57
N LEU A 126 -10.69 9.16 3.88
CA LEU A 126 -11.54 8.32 4.73
C LEU A 126 -11.66 8.87 6.16
N LEU A 127 -10.67 9.62 6.63
CA LEU A 127 -10.67 10.27 7.95
C LEU A 127 -11.19 11.70 7.90
N TYR A 128 -10.86 12.44 6.85
CA TYR A 128 -11.30 13.82 6.66
C TYR A 128 -12.80 13.90 6.35
N GLN A 129 -13.32 13.00 5.50
CA GLN A 129 -14.73 12.95 5.10
C GLN A 129 -15.31 11.52 5.15
N PRO A 130 -15.50 10.93 6.34
CA PRO A 130 -15.85 9.50 6.51
C PRO A 130 -17.21 9.08 5.92
N ARG A 131 -18.11 10.04 5.69
CA ARG A 131 -19.47 9.84 5.15
C ARG A 131 -19.55 10.09 3.64
N ALA A 132 -18.85 11.11 3.14
CA ALA A 132 -18.92 11.52 1.74
C ALA A 132 -17.96 10.71 0.85
N TYR A 133 -16.77 10.38 1.35
CA TYR A 133 -15.75 9.73 0.54
C TYR A 133 -16.01 8.23 0.35
N LYS A 134 -16.02 7.79 -0.92
CA LYS A 134 -16.22 6.39 -1.33
C LYS A 134 -15.09 5.96 -2.28
N PRO A 135 -14.08 5.21 -1.80
CA PRO A 135 -12.93 4.79 -2.62
C PRO A 135 -13.32 4.01 -3.89
N ASP A 136 -14.42 3.26 -3.82
CA ASP A 136 -14.89 2.37 -4.90
C ASP A 136 -15.18 3.11 -6.21
N ILE A 137 -15.60 4.38 -6.12
CA ILE A 137 -15.91 5.21 -7.30
C ILE A 137 -14.62 5.62 -8.04
N TRP A 138 -13.51 5.74 -7.33
CA TRP A 138 -12.24 6.24 -7.85
C TRP A 138 -11.32 5.15 -8.40
N ILE A 139 -11.62 3.88 -8.14
CA ILE A 139 -10.74 2.74 -8.45
C ILE A 139 -10.32 2.69 -9.93
N LYS A 140 -11.25 2.91 -10.86
CA LYS A 140 -10.96 2.92 -12.30
C LYS A 140 -10.03 4.07 -12.69
N ARG A 141 -10.23 5.25 -12.10
CA ARG A 141 -9.38 6.43 -12.33
C ARG A 141 -7.96 6.19 -11.79
N TYR A 142 -7.85 5.55 -10.64
CA TYR A 142 -6.55 5.16 -10.08
C TYR A 142 -5.82 4.17 -10.98
N HIS A 143 -6.49 3.16 -11.53
CA HIS A 143 -5.85 2.25 -12.49
C HIS A 143 -5.32 2.97 -13.73
N ILE A 144 -6.12 3.83 -14.34
CA ILE A 144 -5.70 4.60 -15.53
C ILE A 144 -4.48 5.47 -15.19
N PHE A 145 -4.53 6.18 -14.06
CA PHE A 145 -3.44 7.03 -13.61
C PHE A 145 -2.16 6.23 -13.33
N VAL A 146 -2.22 5.22 -12.46
CA VAL A 146 -1.04 4.47 -12.02
C VAL A 146 -0.42 3.72 -13.19
N TRP A 147 -1.21 2.91 -13.92
CA TRP A 147 -0.68 2.11 -15.02
C TRP A 147 -0.24 2.98 -16.19
N GLY A 148 -1.01 4.02 -16.52
CA GLY A 148 -0.66 4.97 -17.57
C GLY A 148 0.66 5.68 -17.28
N PHE A 149 0.85 6.17 -16.06
CA PHE A 149 2.09 6.84 -15.66
C PHE A 149 3.28 5.87 -15.65
N CYS A 150 3.10 4.64 -15.15
CA CYS A 150 4.18 3.64 -15.14
C CYS A 150 4.58 3.22 -16.56
N ALA A 151 3.61 2.96 -17.44
CA ALA A 151 3.84 2.61 -18.84
C ALA A 151 4.54 3.75 -19.58
N LEU A 152 4.08 4.98 -19.39
CA LEU A 152 4.72 6.17 -19.96
C LEU A 152 6.16 6.31 -19.48
N SER A 153 6.42 6.13 -18.18
CA SER A 153 7.78 6.20 -17.64
C SER A 153 8.71 5.15 -18.26
N ALA A 154 8.24 3.90 -18.40
CA ALA A 154 9.02 2.82 -18.99
C ALA A 154 9.28 3.06 -20.48
N ALA A 155 8.29 3.59 -21.21
CA ALA A 155 8.42 3.94 -22.62
C ALA A 155 9.42 5.09 -22.86
N ILE A 156 9.41 6.13 -22.00
CA ILE A 156 10.39 7.22 -22.06
C ILE A 156 11.81 6.67 -21.89
N LEU A 157 12.03 5.80 -20.89
CA LEU A 157 13.35 5.20 -20.67
C LEU A 157 13.77 4.29 -21.83
N TRP A 158 12.81 3.57 -22.43
CA TRP A 158 13.07 2.68 -23.57
C TRP A 158 13.57 3.51 -24.77
N GLY A 159 12.87 4.60 -25.09
CA GLY A 159 13.27 5.52 -26.16
C GLY A 159 14.60 6.22 -25.89
N ALA A 160 14.90 6.53 -24.62
CA ALA A 160 16.11 7.23 -24.22
C ALA A 160 17.36 6.31 -24.10
N LYS A 161 17.18 4.98 -24.11
CA LYS A 161 18.24 3.98 -23.95
C LYS A 161 19.14 4.24 -22.73
N GLN A 162 18.51 4.48 -21.58
CA GLN A 162 19.19 4.87 -20.34
C GLN A 162 19.28 3.74 -19.30
N ILE A 163 18.95 2.50 -19.68
CA ILE A 163 19.03 1.34 -18.78
C ILE A 163 20.44 0.73 -18.85
N GLY A 164 21.05 0.54 -17.69
CA GLY A 164 22.35 -0.10 -17.53
C GLY A 164 22.55 -0.60 -16.09
N PHE A 165 23.69 -1.23 -15.83
CA PHE A 165 24.02 -1.70 -14.49
C PHE A 165 24.28 -0.53 -13.53
N THR A 166 23.78 -0.61 -12.29
CA THR A 166 23.93 0.47 -11.30
C THR A 166 24.61 0.01 -10.01
N GLU A 167 24.97 0.98 -9.17
CA GLU A 167 25.68 0.78 -7.88
C GLU A 167 24.96 -0.15 -6.90
N ASP A 168 23.66 -0.40 -7.09
CA ASP A 168 22.91 -1.35 -6.28
C ASP A 168 23.06 -2.81 -6.73
N GLY A 169 23.91 -3.09 -7.73
CA GLY A 169 24.11 -4.44 -8.25
C GLY A 169 22.99 -4.92 -9.18
N THR A 170 22.13 -4.01 -9.66
CA THR A 170 21.01 -4.34 -10.54
C THR A 170 20.95 -3.44 -11.76
N CYS A 171 20.21 -3.86 -12.78
CA CYS A 171 19.95 -3.02 -13.95
C CYS A 171 18.87 -1.99 -13.67
N TRP A 172 19.17 -0.72 -13.92
CA TRP A 172 18.24 0.40 -13.80
C TRP A 172 18.78 1.62 -14.56
N ILE A 173 18.31 2.83 -14.25
CA ILE A 173 18.74 4.06 -14.93
C ILE A 173 20.22 4.34 -14.61
N GLU A 174 21.05 4.27 -15.64
CA GLU A 174 22.50 4.46 -15.56
C GLU A 174 22.86 5.92 -15.18
N GLY A 175 23.98 6.10 -14.47
CA GLY A 175 24.55 7.41 -14.17
C GLY A 175 24.05 8.03 -12.85
N LYS A 176 24.98 8.38 -11.96
CA LYS A 176 24.71 8.95 -10.62
C LYS A 176 23.75 10.14 -10.65
N ARG A 177 24.04 11.11 -11.52
CA ARG A 177 23.33 12.39 -11.67
C ARG A 177 22.42 12.43 -12.91
N ASN A 178 21.96 11.26 -13.36
CA ASN A 178 21.08 11.18 -14.52
C ASN A 178 19.68 11.75 -14.19
N SER A 179 19.27 12.80 -14.91
CA SER A 179 17.99 13.48 -14.72
C SER A 179 16.78 12.59 -15.00
N TYR A 180 16.90 11.53 -15.81
CA TYR A 180 15.83 10.56 -16.03
C TYR A 180 15.40 9.84 -14.74
N ARG A 181 16.26 9.78 -13.72
CA ARG A 181 15.92 9.27 -12.39
C ARG A 181 14.81 10.07 -11.72
N LEU A 182 14.62 11.35 -12.07
CA LEU A 182 13.55 12.20 -11.53
C LEU A 182 12.16 11.70 -11.91
N ILE A 183 12.01 11.00 -13.05
CA ILE A 183 10.73 10.40 -13.46
C ILE A 183 10.26 9.37 -12.40
N PHE A 184 11.20 8.75 -11.70
CA PHE A 184 10.93 7.83 -10.60
C PHE A 184 10.86 8.55 -9.24
N TYR A 185 11.87 9.36 -8.91
CA TYR A 185 12.01 9.95 -7.58
C TYR A 185 11.00 11.06 -7.29
N LEU A 186 10.57 11.84 -8.29
CA LEU A 186 9.60 12.90 -8.05
C LEU A 186 8.24 12.33 -7.58
N PRO A 187 7.62 11.34 -8.27
CA PRO A 187 6.42 10.67 -7.77
C PRO A 187 6.63 9.94 -6.44
N LEU A 188 7.82 9.36 -6.22
CA LEU A 188 8.17 8.73 -4.94
C LEU A 188 8.16 9.74 -3.80
N CYS A 189 8.86 10.86 -3.93
CA CYS A 189 8.92 11.90 -2.90
C CYS A 189 7.53 12.47 -2.60
N ILE A 190 6.72 12.74 -3.63
CA ILE A 190 5.33 13.19 -3.45
C ILE A 190 4.52 12.16 -2.68
N SER A 191 4.55 10.89 -3.12
CA SER A 191 3.80 9.80 -2.46
C SER A 191 4.26 9.61 -1.01
N PHE A 192 5.57 9.68 -0.77
CA PHE A 192 6.19 9.56 0.55
C PHE A 192 5.77 10.69 1.51
N LEU A 193 5.79 11.93 1.05
CA LEU A 193 5.32 13.08 1.84
C LEU A 193 3.82 12.96 2.14
N VAL A 194 3.00 12.59 1.15
CA VAL A 194 1.57 12.34 1.35
C VAL A 194 1.35 11.22 2.37
N SER A 195 2.12 10.12 2.30
CA SER A 195 2.07 9.03 3.27
C SER A 195 2.37 9.50 4.70
N ILE A 196 3.42 10.33 4.90
CA ILE A 196 3.76 10.88 6.21
C ILE A 196 2.60 11.73 6.75
N VAL A 197 2.07 12.64 5.93
CA VAL A 197 0.96 13.52 6.32
C VAL A 197 -0.29 12.69 6.66
N SER A 198 -0.63 11.69 5.83
CA SER A 198 -1.78 10.82 6.07
C SER A 198 -1.65 10.00 7.34
N VAL A 199 -0.47 9.45 7.64
CA VAL A 199 -0.22 8.70 8.88
C VAL A 199 -0.26 9.64 10.08
N ALA A 200 0.41 10.80 10.02
CA ALA A 200 0.38 11.78 11.11
C ALA A 200 -1.05 12.24 11.42
N TYR A 201 -1.84 12.55 10.39
CA TYR A 201 -3.25 12.90 10.53
C TYR A 201 -4.07 11.74 11.10
N ALA A 202 -3.84 10.50 10.64
CA ALA A 202 -4.50 9.32 11.18
C ALA A 202 -4.17 9.10 12.65
N THR A 203 -2.91 9.19 13.05
CA THR A 203 -2.48 9.07 14.45
C THR A 203 -3.08 10.17 15.31
N TYR A 204 -3.06 11.43 14.85
CA TYR A 204 -3.69 12.55 15.55
C TYR A 204 -5.18 12.30 15.78
N ARG A 205 -5.91 11.92 14.73
CA ARG A 205 -7.36 11.66 14.81
C ARG A 205 -7.69 10.44 15.66
N LEU A 206 -6.91 9.36 15.57
CA LEU A 206 -7.11 8.16 16.39
C LEU A 206 -6.85 8.43 17.88
N ASN A 207 -5.88 9.28 18.20
CA ASN A 207 -5.58 9.68 19.57
C ASN A 207 -6.60 10.69 20.12
N ALA A 208 -6.99 11.70 19.34
CA ALA A 208 -8.00 12.69 19.71
C ALA A 208 -9.39 12.05 19.89
N CYS A 209 -9.75 11.08 19.04
CA CYS A 209 -10.99 10.32 19.14
C CYS A 209 -10.93 9.17 20.16
N GLY A 210 -9.89 9.10 20.99
CA GLY A 210 -9.84 8.27 22.21
C GLY A 210 -10.91 8.64 23.25
N SER A 211 -11.69 9.69 23.01
CA SER A 211 -12.88 10.03 23.79
C SER A 211 -13.92 8.89 23.78
N PRO A 212 -14.43 8.44 24.95
CA PRO A 212 -15.33 7.27 25.11
C PRO A 212 -16.61 7.27 24.24
N ARG A 213 -16.99 8.41 23.65
CA ARG A 213 -18.19 8.58 22.82
C ARG A 213 -18.03 8.03 21.40
N VAL A 214 -16.85 8.14 20.78
CA VAL A 214 -16.59 7.63 19.42
C VAL A 214 -16.47 6.09 19.42
N LEU A 215 -15.91 5.52 20.48
CA LEU A 215 -15.89 4.07 20.75
C LEU A 215 -17.30 3.45 20.85
N LYS A 216 -18.29 4.21 21.35
CA LYS A 216 -19.70 3.80 21.38
C LYS A 216 -20.36 3.85 20.00
N ALA A 217 -20.14 4.91 19.22
CA ALA A 217 -20.65 5.00 17.84
C ALA A 217 -20.02 3.94 16.92
N ALA A 218 -18.79 3.52 17.23
CA ALA A 218 -18.07 2.51 16.49
C ALA A 218 -18.59 1.06 16.67
N ARG A 219 -19.54 0.81 17.59
CA ARG A 219 -20.08 -0.53 17.88
C ARG A 219 -21.07 -1.07 16.84
N SER A 220 -21.49 -0.29 15.86
CA SER A 220 -22.26 -0.82 14.72
C SER A 220 -21.40 -1.76 13.89
N ALA A 221 -21.94 -2.91 13.44
CA ALA A 221 -21.24 -3.86 12.57
C ALA A 221 -20.67 -3.20 11.29
N LYS A 222 -21.33 -2.14 10.80
CA LYS A 222 -20.88 -1.32 9.65
C LYS A 222 -19.62 -0.50 9.98
N SER A 223 -19.45 -0.07 11.23
CA SER A 223 -18.26 0.62 11.70
C SER A 223 -17.07 -0.33 11.86
N GLY A 224 -17.28 -1.56 12.34
CA GLY A 224 -16.22 -2.56 12.48
C GLY A 224 -15.50 -2.86 11.15
N ARG A 225 -16.25 -3.01 10.05
CA ARG A 225 -15.67 -3.21 8.70
C ARG A 225 -14.84 -2.00 8.25
N LYS A 226 -15.35 -0.78 8.44
CA LYS A 226 -14.65 0.46 8.11
C LYS A 226 -13.36 0.63 8.93
N ARG A 227 -13.40 0.34 10.23
CA ARG A 227 -12.23 0.38 11.12
C ARG A 227 -11.14 -0.59 10.67
N ASN A 228 -11.50 -1.83 10.33
CA ASN A 228 -10.52 -2.82 9.87
C ASN A 228 -9.87 -2.41 8.54
N GLN A 229 -10.66 -1.83 7.63
CA GLN A 229 -10.13 -1.23 6.41
C GLN A 229 -9.14 -0.10 6.71
N LEU A 230 -9.50 0.83 7.61
CA LEU A 230 -8.63 1.94 8.00
C LEU A 230 -7.30 1.44 8.59
N ILE A 231 -7.37 0.53 9.58
CA ILE A 231 -6.18 -0.03 10.24
C ILE A 231 -5.26 -0.72 9.24
N ARG A 232 -5.82 -1.45 8.27
CA ARG A 232 -5.04 -2.09 7.21
C ARG A 232 -4.28 -1.06 6.38
N ILE A 233 -4.99 -0.05 5.87
CA ILE A 233 -4.39 0.99 5.02
C ILE A 233 -3.29 1.71 5.82
N TYR A 234 -3.56 2.05 7.09
CA TYR A 234 -2.59 2.65 8.00
C TYR A 234 -1.30 1.83 8.14
N PHE A 235 -1.38 0.52 8.43
CA PHE A 235 -0.18 -0.31 8.56
C PHE A 235 0.60 -0.45 7.25
N ILE A 236 -0.08 -0.59 6.13
CA ILE A 236 0.57 -0.66 4.81
C ILE A 236 1.30 0.67 4.52
N THR A 237 0.68 1.82 4.82
CA THR A 237 1.33 3.12 4.63
C THR A 237 2.58 3.28 5.51
N ILE A 238 2.57 2.75 6.74
CA ILE A 238 3.78 2.74 7.60
C ILE A 238 4.88 1.86 6.99
N VAL A 239 4.54 0.68 6.48
CA VAL A 239 5.48 -0.20 5.79
C VAL A 239 6.13 0.53 4.62
N PHE A 240 5.33 1.21 3.79
CA PHE A 240 5.83 2.00 2.67
C PHE A 240 6.84 3.07 3.11
N ILE A 241 6.51 3.88 4.13
CA ILE A 241 7.44 4.89 4.67
C ILE A 241 8.74 4.23 5.15
N THR A 242 8.63 3.12 5.88
CA THR A 242 9.79 2.43 6.47
C THR A 242 10.72 1.87 5.40
N VAL A 243 10.17 1.17 4.41
CA VAL A 243 10.94 0.54 3.34
C VAL A 243 11.61 1.59 2.45
N TRP A 244 10.86 2.61 2.03
CA TRP A 244 11.36 3.59 1.08
C TRP A 244 12.29 4.64 1.70
N SER A 245 12.26 4.83 3.02
CA SER A 245 13.21 5.72 3.71
C SER A 245 14.65 5.33 3.40
N TRP A 246 14.98 4.04 3.47
CA TRP A 246 16.34 3.55 3.22
C TRP A 246 16.77 3.75 1.76
N SER A 247 15.85 3.56 0.82
CA SER A 247 16.10 3.79 -0.61
C SER A 247 16.36 5.27 -0.92
N ILE A 248 15.59 6.16 -0.31
CA ILE A 248 15.78 7.61 -0.43
C ILE A 248 17.13 8.02 0.16
N ILE A 249 17.48 7.54 1.35
CA ILE A 249 18.75 7.86 2.03
C ILE A 249 19.95 7.36 1.21
N PHE A 250 19.91 6.12 0.73
CA PHE A 250 20.96 5.55 -0.13
C PHE A 250 21.18 6.40 -1.38
N ARG A 251 20.09 6.78 -2.06
CA ARG A 251 20.17 7.52 -3.33
C ARG A 251 20.56 8.98 -3.12
N ALA A 252 20.10 9.60 -2.05
CA ALA A 252 20.58 10.92 -1.65
C ALA A 252 22.09 10.89 -1.34
N THR A 253 22.57 9.84 -0.65
CA THR A 253 24.01 9.67 -0.37
C THR A 253 24.81 9.50 -1.67
N ALA A 254 24.35 8.62 -2.57
CA ALA A 254 24.98 8.37 -3.87
C ALA A 254 24.97 9.60 -4.80
N PHE A 255 23.98 10.49 -4.66
CA PHE A 255 23.87 11.70 -5.46
C PHE A 255 24.82 12.81 -4.98
N ASN A 256 24.95 12.97 -3.66
CA ASN A 256 25.70 14.07 -3.03
C ASN A 256 27.20 13.77 -2.86
N SER A 257 27.60 12.50 -2.90
CA SER A 257 28.99 12.09 -2.73
C SER A 257 29.57 11.56 -4.02
N ASP A 258 30.82 11.92 -4.32
CA ASP A 258 31.58 11.26 -5.38
C ASP A 258 32.05 9.87 -4.95
N SER A 259 32.17 9.65 -3.63
CA SER A 259 32.47 8.34 -3.02
C SER A 259 31.24 7.41 -3.02
N PRO A 260 31.44 6.07 -3.05
CA PRO A 260 30.34 5.11 -2.89
C PRO A 260 29.58 5.34 -1.58
N PRO A 261 28.28 5.03 -1.56
CA PRO A 261 27.56 4.87 -0.31
C PRO A 261 28.24 3.83 0.59
N PRO A 262 28.18 4.00 1.93
CA PRO A 262 28.79 3.05 2.85
C PRO A 262 28.13 1.66 2.74
N LEU A 263 28.92 0.59 2.89
CA LEU A 263 28.48 -0.79 2.66
C LEU A 263 27.23 -1.19 3.47
N TRP A 264 27.15 -0.78 4.73
CA TRP A 264 25.99 -1.08 5.58
C TRP A 264 24.68 -0.51 5.00
N LEU A 265 24.74 0.64 4.34
CA LEU A 265 23.57 1.29 3.74
C LEU A 265 23.11 0.55 2.49
N ILE A 266 24.05 0.00 1.71
CA ILE A 266 23.75 -0.88 0.57
C ILE A 266 22.98 -2.12 1.07
N TYR A 267 23.48 -2.78 2.13
CA TYR A 267 22.85 -3.98 2.68
C TYR A 267 21.45 -3.71 3.25
N VAL A 268 21.29 -2.62 4.02
CA VAL A 268 20.00 -2.23 4.59
C VAL A 268 19.00 -1.90 3.48
N GLN A 269 19.39 -1.10 2.49
CA GLN A 269 18.52 -0.84 1.35
C GLN A 269 18.11 -2.14 0.64
N ALA A 270 19.07 -3.00 0.33
CA ALA A 270 18.80 -4.24 -0.40
C ALA A 270 17.79 -5.12 0.35
N PHE A 271 17.95 -5.24 1.66
CA PHE A 271 17.03 -5.99 2.53
C PHE A 271 15.61 -5.40 2.50
N PHE A 272 15.46 -4.09 2.70
CA PHE A 272 14.14 -3.47 2.77
C PHE A 272 13.43 -3.45 1.41
N LEU A 273 14.13 -3.11 0.32
CA LEU A 273 13.55 -3.10 -1.02
C LEU A 273 13.17 -4.51 -1.49
N GLY A 274 14.04 -5.49 -1.27
CA GLY A 274 13.76 -6.88 -1.63
C GLY A 274 12.61 -7.50 -0.79
N SER A 275 12.39 -7.01 0.44
CA SER A 275 11.35 -7.51 1.37
C SER A 275 10.01 -6.78 1.27
N GLN A 276 9.83 -5.86 0.33
CA GLN A 276 8.62 -5.02 0.22
C GLN A 276 7.31 -5.83 0.23
N GLY A 277 7.20 -6.85 -0.61
CA GLY A 277 6.00 -7.69 -0.70
C GLY A 277 5.76 -8.53 0.56
N LEU A 278 6.83 -8.94 1.26
CA LEU A 278 6.73 -9.61 2.55
C LEU A 278 6.13 -8.69 3.61
N PHE A 279 6.65 -7.47 3.75
CA PHE A 279 6.13 -6.52 4.74
C PHE A 279 4.69 -6.10 4.44
N ASN A 280 4.33 -5.93 3.17
CA ASN A 280 2.94 -5.67 2.77
C ASN A 280 2.01 -6.83 3.13
N ALA A 281 2.44 -8.07 2.89
CA ALA A 281 1.67 -9.26 3.28
C ALA A 281 1.53 -9.40 4.80
N VAL A 282 2.57 -9.07 5.57
CA VAL A 282 2.52 -9.06 7.05
C VAL A 282 1.55 -7.99 7.54
N ALA A 283 1.63 -6.75 7.04
CA ALA A 283 0.70 -5.68 7.39
C ALA A 283 -0.75 -6.06 7.09
N TRP A 284 -0.98 -6.72 5.94
CA TRP A 284 -2.27 -7.29 5.60
C TRP A 284 -2.72 -8.38 6.59
N GLY A 285 -1.85 -9.35 6.92
CA GLY A 285 -2.14 -10.43 7.85
C GLY A 285 -2.50 -9.92 9.26
N VAL A 286 -1.71 -8.98 9.78
CA VAL A 286 -1.95 -8.31 11.07
C VAL A 286 -3.34 -7.65 11.09
N SER A 287 -3.74 -6.97 10.00
CA SER A 287 -5.07 -6.36 9.90
C SER A 287 -6.22 -7.39 9.97
N LEU A 288 -6.01 -8.61 9.48
CA LEU A 288 -6.99 -9.69 9.56
C LEU A 288 -7.09 -10.27 10.98
N LEU A 289 -5.97 -10.35 11.70
CA LEU A 289 -5.95 -10.80 13.10
C LEU A 289 -6.75 -9.84 13.97
N PHE A 290 -6.54 -8.53 13.84
CA PHE A 290 -7.35 -7.52 14.55
C PHE A 290 -8.84 -7.63 14.22
N ALA A 291 -9.19 -7.92 12.96
CA ALA A 291 -10.57 -8.12 12.55
C ALA A 291 -11.23 -9.35 13.21
N ARG A 292 -10.47 -10.44 13.43
CA ARG A 292 -10.97 -11.66 14.09
C ARG A 292 -11.19 -11.44 15.59
N VAL A 293 -10.20 -10.85 16.28
CA VAL A 293 -10.29 -10.56 17.72
C VAL A 293 -11.48 -9.66 18.02
N GLY A 294 -11.72 -8.63 17.19
CA GLY A 294 -12.89 -7.76 17.34
C GLY A 294 -14.24 -8.48 17.18
N ARG A 295 -14.31 -9.55 16.38
CA ARG A 295 -15.56 -10.33 16.17
C ARG A 295 -15.89 -11.21 17.38
N ASN A 296 -14.89 -11.89 17.95
CA ASN A 296 -15.10 -12.78 19.11
C ASN A 296 -15.62 -12.01 20.34
N ASN A 297 -15.08 -10.82 20.60
CA ASN A 297 -15.49 -10.00 21.74
C ASN A 297 -16.93 -9.46 21.64
N ASN A 298 -17.44 -9.27 20.41
CA ASN A 298 -18.83 -8.85 20.21
C ASN A 298 -19.83 -9.99 20.42
N GLY A 299 -19.48 -11.24 20.09
CA GLY A 299 -20.35 -12.40 20.23
C GLY A 299 -20.64 -12.79 21.69
N GLN A 300 -19.65 -12.64 22.58
CA GLN A 300 -19.84 -12.92 24.01
C GLN A 300 -20.79 -11.92 24.70
N ASN A 301 -20.74 -10.63 24.33
CA ASN A 301 -21.58 -9.60 24.93
C ASN A 301 -23.07 -9.72 24.53
N SER A 302 -23.39 -10.26 23.35
CA SER A 302 -24.79 -10.51 22.96
C SER A 302 -25.44 -11.67 23.72
N SER A 303 -24.68 -12.71 24.07
CA SER A 303 -25.20 -13.87 24.80
C SER A 303 -25.51 -13.56 26.26
N SER A 304 -24.72 -12.66 26.90
CA SER A 304 -24.97 -12.25 28.28
C SER A 304 -26.27 -11.43 28.43
N LYS A 305 -26.67 -10.66 27.42
CA LYS A 305 -27.86 -9.80 27.49
C LYS A 305 -29.18 -10.58 27.35
N LYS A 306 -29.17 -11.77 26.73
CA LYS A 306 -30.37 -12.57 26.49
C LYS A 306 -30.81 -13.42 27.70
N SER A 307 -30.01 -13.45 28.77
CA SER A 307 -30.31 -14.25 29.97
C SER A 307 -31.04 -13.48 31.08
N LYS A 308 -31.35 -12.19 30.91
CA LYS A 308 -32.01 -11.37 31.94
C LYS A 308 -33.53 -11.17 31.77
N ASP A 309 -34.13 -11.66 30.69
CA ASP A 309 -35.57 -11.52 30.44
C ASP A 309 -36.38 -12.79 30.79
N GLY A 310 -35.76 -13.74 31.48
CA GLY A 310 -36.41 -14.93 32.03
C GLY A 310 -36.96 -14.70 33.44
N GLN A 311 -37.90 -13.77 33.61
CA GLN A 311 -38.71 -13.68 34.83
C GLN A 311 -40.20 -13.83 34.45
N PRO A 312 -40.90 -14.87 34.93
CA PRO A 312 -42.26 -15.19 34.51
C PRO A 312 -43.27 -14.23 35.16
N SER A 313 -43.93 -13.42 34.32
CA SER A 313 -45.10 -12.64 34.71
C SER A 313 -46.35 -13.51 34.68
N ALA A 314 -47.08 -13.51 35.80
CA ALA A 314 -48.31 -14.27 36.06
C ALA A 314 -49.49 -13.91 35.11
N PRO A 315 -50.48 -14.79 34.97
CA PRO A 315 -51.65 -14.57 34.13
C PRO A 315 -52.73 -13.78 34.89
N GLY A 316 -53.15 -12.64 34.33
CA GLY A 316 -54.31 -11.88 34.76
C GLY A 316 -55.05 -11.38 33.53
N GLY A 317 -56.18 -11.99 33.21
CA GLY A 317 -57.02 -11.62 32.08
C GLY A 317 -57.81 -10.34 32.32
N GLN A 318 -58.21 -9.70 31.23
CA GLN A 318 -59.59 -9.23 31.06
C GLN A 318 -59.87 -8.83 29.61
N THR A 319 -61.00 -9.36 29.17
CA THR A 319 -61.74 -9.16 27.93
C THR A 319 -62.30 -7.74 27.85
N GLN A 320 -62.19 -7.06 26.71
CA GLN A 320 -63.30 -6.22 26.24
C GLN A 320 -63.29 -5.96 24.74
N THR A 321 -64.44 -6.28 24.16
CA THR A 321 -64.93 -6.11 22.80
C THR A 321 -65.49 -4.69 22.60
N GLN A 322 -65.27 -4.06 21.44
CA GLN A 322 -66.23 -3.19 20.72
C GLN A 322 -65.58 -2.70 19.41
N MET A 323 -66.06 -3.13 18.24
CA MET A 323 -67.17 -2.59 17.42
C MET A 323 -66.74 -1.56 16.37
N GLN A 324 -67.28 -1.82 15.18
CA GLN A 324 -67.09 -1.18 13.89
C GLN A 324 -67.45 0.31 13.85
N SER A 325 -66.83 1.05 12.94
CA SER A 325 -67.55 2.03 12.10
C SER A 325 -66.80 2.31 10.80
N VAL A 326 -67.56 2.24 9.71
CA VAL A 326 -67.21 2.48 8.31
C VAL A 326 -67.38 3.99 8.02
N GLY A 327 -66.43 4.60 7.32
CA GLY A 327 -66.52 5.98 6.86
C GLY A 327 -65.59 6.27 5.69
N SER A 328 -66.19 6.53 4.53
CA SER A 328 -65.66 6.77 3.19
C SER A 328 -64.95 8.14 3.00
N PRO A 329 -64.36 8.42 1.81
CA PRO A 329 -63.20 9.31 1.66
C PRO A 329 -63.56 10.76 1.34
N ILE A 330 -62.69 11.69 1.74
CA ILE A 330 -62.70 13.08 1.25
C ILE A 330 -61.28 13.49 0.85
N SER A 331 -61.17 13.88 -0.41
CA SER A 331 -60.08 14.63 -1.03
C SER A 331 -59.84 15.97 -0.34
N ASN A 332 -58.58 16.34 -0.11
CA ASN A 332 -58.20 17.72 -0.37
C ASN A 332 -56.70 17.91 -0.60
N GLN A 333 -56.42 18.60 -1.70
CA GLN A 333 -55.14 19.23 -2.02
C GLN A 333 -54.83 20.32 -1.00
N GLY A 334 -53.56 20.46 -0.66
CA GLY A 334 -53.06 21.58 0.15
C GLY A 334 -51.56 21.51 0.26
N GLY A 335 -50.87 22.26 -0.59
CA GLY A 335 -49.42 22.36 -0.58
C GLY A 335 -48.91 22.87 0.76
N HIS A 336 -47.89 22.19 1.28
CA HIS A 336 -47.06 22.70 2.35
C HIS A 336 -45.63 22.75 1.83
N LEU A 337 -45.14 23.97 1.58
CA LEU A 337 -43.72 24.25 1.57
C LEU A 337 -43.21 23.88 2.96
N SER A 338 -42.40 22.83 3.03
CA SER A 338 -41.55 22.57 4.19
C SER A 338 -40.20 23.19 3.89
N SER A 339 -39.95 24.29 4.60
CA SER A 339 -38.65 24.85 4.92
C SER A 339 -37.63 23.72 5.12
N VAL A 340 -36.57 23.76 4.31
CA VAL A 340 -35.35 22.99 4.54
C VAL A 340 -34.69 23.61 5.77
N GLU A 341 -34.93 23.01 6.93
CA GLU A 341 -34.10 23.17 8.11
C GLU A 341 -32.72 22.61 7.76
N ILE A 342 -31.79 23.54 7.50
CA ILE A 342 -30.37 23.24 7.42
C ILE A 342 -29.95 22.96 8.86
N ASP A 343 -29.93 21.68 9.21
CA ASP A 343 -29.40 21.16 10.46
C ASP A 343 -27.88 21.37 10.43
N SER A 344 -27.47 22.55 10.91
CA SER A 344 -26.09 22.94 11.15
C SER A 344 -25.57 22.23 12.39
N ASP A 345 -25.44 20.91 12.31
CA ASP A 345 -24.58 20.12 13.18
C ASP A 345 -23.25 19.87 12.47
N GLU A 346 -22.58 20.97 12.13
CA GLU A 346 -21.13 21.05 12.26
C GLU A 346 -20.85 20.94 13.76
N ASP A 347 -20.34 19.79 14.21
CA ASP A 347 -18.97 19.78 14.71
C ASP A 347 -18.54 18.43 15.30
N ILE A 348 -17.38 17.99 14.82
CA ILE A 348 -16.47 17.04 15.46
C ILE A 348 -16.91 15.56 15.40
N ILE A 349 -16.52 14.90 14.32
CA ILE A 349 -16.02 13.51 14.37
C ILE A 349 -14.65 13.49 13.77
#